data_AF-A0A7S1F175-F1
#
_entry.id   AF-A0A7S1F175-F1
#
_cell.length_a   1.000
_cell.length_b   1.000
_cell.length_c   1.000
_cell.angle_alpha   90.00
_cell.angle_beta   90.00
_cell.angle_gamma   90.00
#
_symmetry.space_group_name_H-M   'P 1'
#
loop_
_entity.id
_entity.type
_entity.pdbx_description
1 polymer ?
#
loop_
_entity_poly.entity_id
_entity_poly.type
_entity_poly.pdbx_seq_one_letter_code
_entity_poly.pdbx_strand_id
1 'polypeptide(L)'
;WLKSSSGHVPLDVLMTVSHNIFDLREALFDAWFFRRVHSQCPSASEEDECEECSNELRVALFQGAFAGVQLSSSWREFFGEFRLPHRPRERLVSNLERYAGNYSNVVYTCGIVTALARKPAGLALVAAQFISVLAPLEYFNRMILLSARVFEIIAKRGRVSQIHGGAKLRFLLALASHGGLWLMLTSKPGLKGSAVGALLSVMHLLLRVRPWTDVAADRLRSPFGVQM
;
A
#
# COMPACT_ATOMS: atom_id res chain seq x y z
N TRP A 1 15.45 -44.63 -4.93
CA TRP A 1 16.27 -44.22 -6.10
C TRP A 1 15.59 -43.04 -6.77
N LEU A 2 15.99 -41.83 -6.39
CA LEU A 2 15.57 -40.57 -7.00
C LEU A 2 16.18 -40.50 -8.40
N LYS A 3 15.38 -40.82 -9.44
CA LYS A 3 15.75 -40.46 -10.81
C LYS A 3 15.39 -38.99 -11.01
N SER A 4 16.44 -38.20 -11.07
CA SER A 4 16.48 -36.84 -11.60
C SER A 4 15.67 -36.74 -12.89
N SER A 5 14.44 -36.24 -12.79
CA SER A 5 13.76 -35.61 -13.91
C SER A 5 14.29 -34.18 -13.97
N SER A 6 15.11 -33.90 -14.98
CA SER A 6 15.54 -32.56 -15.34
C SER A 6 14.35 -31.61 -15.34
N GLY A 7 14.28 -30.78 -14.29
CA GLY A 7 13.23 -29.80 -14.08
C GLY A 7 13.36 -28.65 -15.07
N HIS A 8 13.03 -28.90 -16.34
CA HIS A 8 12.70 -27.82 -17.24
C HIS A 8 11.37 -27.23 -16.78
N VAL A 9 11.46 -26.13 -16.03
CA VAL A 9 10.33 -25.23 -15.84
C VAL A 9 9.88 -24.84 -17.26
N PRO A 10 8.63 -25.15 -17.67
CA PRO A 10 8.17 -24.87 -19.01
C PRO A 10 8.35 -23.38 -19.31
N LEU A 11 8.83 -23.03 -20.51
CA LEU A 11 9.10 -21.64 -20.90
C LEU A 11 7.87 -20.75 -20.67
N ASP A 12 6.67 -21.30 -20.88
CA ASP A 12 5.39 -20.64 -20.63
C ASP A 12 5.18 -20.30 -19.15
N VAL A 13 5.67 -21.12 -18.22
CA VAL A 13 5.61 -20.87 -16.78
C VAL A 13 6.60 -19.75 -16.42
N LEU A 14 7.80 -19.76 -16.99
CA LEU A 14 8.78 -18.68 -16.83
C LEU A 14 8.26 -17.34 -17.38
N MET A 15 7.64 -17.35 -18.56
CA MET A 15 7.03 -16.17 -19.21
C MET A 15 5.83 -15.63 -18.42
N THR A 16 4.99 -16.53 -17.90
CA THR A 16 3.84 -16.14 -17.06
C THR A 16 4.32 -15.57 -15.73
N VAL A 17 5.31 -16.18 -15.09
CA VAL A 17 5.90 -15.68 -13.84
C VAL A 17 6.61 -14.34 -14.08
N SER A 18 7.32 -14.16 -15.21
CA SER A 18 7.95 -12.88 -15.53
C SER A 18 6.94 -11.78 -15.77
N HIS A 19 5.86 -12.02 -16.54
CA HIS A 19 4.79 -11.03 -16.74
C HIS A 19 4.12 -10.64 -15.42
N ASN A 20 3.81 -11.63 -14.58
CA ASN A 20 3.25 -11.41 -13.26
C ASN A 20 4.17 -10.63 -12.31
N ILE A 21 5.49 -10.79 -12.44
CA ILE A 21 6.49 -9.99 -11.69
C ILE A 21 6.53 -8.56 -12.22
N PHE A 22 6.34 -8.35 -13.54
CA PHE A 22 6.21 -7.01 -14.13
C PHE A 22 4.97 -6.29 -13.62
N ASP A 23 3.81 -6.93 -13.56
CA ASP A 23 2.57 -6.32 -13.06
C ASP A 23 2.67 -5.95 -11.57
N LEU A 24 3.32 -6.80 -10.76
CA LEU A 24 3.57 -6.49 -9.35
C LEU A 24 4.56 -5.34 -9.18
N ARG A 25 5.57 -5.26 -10.04
CA ARG A 25 6.55 -4.17 -10.07
C ARG A 25 5.88 -2.87 -10.47
N GLU A 26 5.04 -2.87 -11.50
CA GLU A 26 4.27 -1.70 -11.92
C GLU A 26 3.33 -1.24 -10.80
N ALA A 27 2.60 -2.16 -10.17
CA ALA A 27 1.76 -1.85 -9.01
C ALA A 27 2.53 -1.25 -7.82
N LEU A 28 3.80 -1.63 -7.65
CA LEU A 28 4.68 -1.05 -6.63
C LEU A 28 5.19 0.34 -7.02
N PHE A 29 5.53 0.58 -8.29
CA PHE A 29 5.87 1.92 -8.78
C PHE A 29 4.67 2.87 -8.80
N ASP A 30 3.46 2.32 -8.87
CA ASP A 30 2.19 3.04 -8.68
C ASP A 30 1.90 3.41 -7.22
N ALA A 31 2.69 2.95 -6.24
CA ALA A 31 2.50 3.38 -4.88
C ALA A 31 2.70 4.90 -4.79
N TRP A 32 1.80 5.57 -4.07
CA TRP A 32 1.79 7.01 -3.91
C TRP A 32 3.18 7.60 -3.60
N PHE A 33 3.93 6.99 -2.68
CA PHE A 33 5.28 7.45 -2.34
C PHE A 33 6.22 7.46 -3.56
N PHE A 34 6.29 6.35 -4.29
CA PHE A 34 7.20 6.23 -5.43
C PHE A 34 6.78 7.18 -6.56
N ARG A 35 5.48 7.32 -6.83
CA ARG A 35 4.98 8.31 -7.78
C ARG A 35 5.42 9.73 -7.41
N ARG A 36 5.25 10.13 -6.15
CA ARG A 36 5.56 11.51 -5.69
C ARG A 36 7.06 11.79 -5.57
N VAL A 37 7.89 10.79 -5.32
CA VAL A 37 9.35 10.94 -5.37
C VAL A 37 9.86 11.03 -6.81
N HIS A 38 9.29 10.25 -7.74
CA HIS A 38 9.69 10.26 -9.15
C HIS A 38 9.13 11.43 -9.96
N SER A 39 7.92 11.93 -9.65
CA SER A 39 7.28 13.03 -10.39
C SER A 39 7.83 14.42 -10.05
N GLN A 40 8.90 14.50 -9.25
CA GLN A 40 9.40 15.71 -8.57
C GLN A 40 8.39 16.26 -7.55
N CYS A 41 8.89 16.72 -6.39
CA CYS A 41 8.04 17.30 -5.36
C CYS A 41 7.47 18.65 -5.85
N PRO A 42 6.17 18.95 -5.60
CA PRO A 42 5.59 20.24 -5.96
C PRO A 42 6.39 21.40 -5.35
N SER A 43 6.46 22.48 -6.11
CA SER A 43 7.16 23.70 -5.70
C SER A 43 6.42 24.40 -4.55
N ALA A 44 7.06 25.39 -3.90
CA ALA A 44 6.42 26.15 -2.82
C ALA A 44 5.20 26.98 -3.27
N SER A 45 5.07 27.25 -4.57
CA SER A 45 3.99 28.03 -5.17
C SER A 45 2.74 27.20 -5.49
N GLU A 46 2.82 25.87 -5.42
CA GLU A 46 1.75 24.94 -5.83
C GLU A 46 1.07 24.33 -4.60
N GLU A 47 0.47 25.18 -3.75
CA GLU A 47 -0.22 24.72 -2.54
C GLU A 47 -1.42 23.80 -2.86
N ASP A 48 -2.18 24.12 -3.91
CA ASP A 48 -3.31 23.32 -4.36
C ASP A 48 -2.88 21.91 -4.77
N GLU A 49 -1.75 21.78 -5.47
CA GLU A 49 -1.19 20.47 -5.85
C GLU A 49 -0.70 19.69 -4.62
N CYS A 50 -0.08 20.36 -3.64
CA CYS A 50 0.34 19.75 -2.38
C CYS A 50 -0.88 19.19 -1.61
N GLU A 51 -1.99 19.93 -1.61
CA GLU A 51 -3.23 19.51 -0.98
C GLU A 51 -3.87 18.33 -1.73
N GLU A 52 -3.96 18.39 -3.06
CA GLU A 52 -4.47 17.29 -3.89
C GLU A 52 -3.68 16.00 -3.66
N CYS A 53 -2.34 16.08 -3.67
CA CYS A 53 -1.47 14.95 -3.40
C CYS A 53 -1.70 14.37 -2.00
N SER A 54 -1.88 15.22 -1.00
CA SER A 54 -2.14 14.80 0.39
C SER A 54 -3.53 14.17 0.54
N ASN A 55 -4.52 14.68 -0.18
CA ASN A 55 -5.88 14.16 -0.22
C ASN A 55 -5.95 12.80 -0.92
N GLU A 56 -5.18 12.58 -1.98
CA GLU A 56 -5.07 11.28 -2.64
C GLU A 56 -4.58 10.20 -1.65
N LEU A 57 -3.49 10.46 -0.93
CA LEU A 57 -2.98 9.52 0.08
C LEU A 57 -4.02 9.30 1.19
N ARG A 58 -4.68 10.36 1.64
CA ARG A 58 -5.77 10.27 2.62
C ARG A 58 -6.85 9.30 2.13
N VAL A 59 -7.37 9.49 0.92
CA VAL A 59 -8.41 8.63 0.35
C VAL A 59 -7.97 7.17 0.29
N ALA A 60 -6.74 6.91 -0.17
CA ALA A 60 -6.18 5.56 -0.21
C ALA A 60 -6.14 4.92 1.19
N LEU A 61 -5.61 5.65 2.19
CA LEU A 61 -5.52 5.14 3.55
C LEU A 61 -6.90 4.85 4.17
N PHE A 62 -7.90 5.69 3.91
CA PHE A 62 -9.28 5.46 4.37
C PHE A 62 -9.94 4.25 3.71
N GLN A 63 -9.54 3.89 2.49
CA GLN A 63 -9.96 2.66 1.83
C GLN A 63 -9.22 1.41 2.36
N GLY A 64 -8.21 1.59 3.22
CA GLY A 64 -7.35 0.53 3.73
C GLY A 64 -6.18 0.19 2.81
N ALA A 65 -5.86 1.04 1.83
CA ALA A 65 -4.66 0.92 1.01
C ALA A 65 -3.43 1.50 1.72
N PHE A 66 -2.97 0.83 2.79
CA PHE A 66 -1.87 1.29 3.64
C PHE A 66 -0.52 1.46 2.95
N ALA A 67 -0.29 0.78 1.83
CA ALA A 67 0.91 0.94 1.01
C ALA A 67 0.87 2.21 0.13
N GLY A 68 -0.28 2.89 0.07
CA GLY A 68 -0.53 3.93 -0.93
C GLY A 68 -0.69 3.38 -2.35
N VAL A 69 -0.93 2.07 -2.50
CA VAL A 69 -1.25 1.39 -3.77
C VAL A 69 -2.76 1.21 -3.83
N GLN A 70 -3.42 1.69 -4.89
CA GLN A 70 -4.87 1.56 -5.03
C GLN A 70 -5.30 0.09 -4.96
N LEU A 71 -6.41 -0.18 -4.29
CA LEU A 71 -6.96 -1.54 -4.23
C LEU A 71 -7.55 -1.92 -5.59
N SER A 72 -7.15 -3.09 -6.11
CA SER A 72 -7.75 -3.65 -7.33
C SER A 72 -9.20 -4.08 -7.13
N SER A 73 -9.57 -4.42 -5.89
CA SER A 73 -10.93 -4.76 -5.48
C SER A 73 -11.22 -4.37 -4.03
N SER A 74 -12.48 -4.31 -3.66
CA SER A 74 -12.86 -4.10 -2.25
C SER A 74 -12.32 -5.22 -1.35
N TRP A 75 -11.94 -4.90 -0.11
CA TRP A 75 -11.52 -5.92 0.86
C TRP A 75 -12.58 -7.01 1.09
N ARG A 76 -13.87 -6.67 0.98
CA ARG A 76 -14.96 -7.62 1.09
C ARG A 76 -14.92 -8.68 -0.01
N GLU A 77 -14.61 -8.27 -1.22
CA GLU A 77 -14.47 -9.18 -2.37
C GLU A 77 -13.20 -10.01 -2.26
N PHE A 78 -12.09 -9.38 -1.86
CA PHE A 78 -10.82 -10.04 -1.62
C PHE A 78 -10.95 -11.17 -0.57
N PHE A 79 -11.53 -10.88 0.60
CA PHE A 79 -11.77 -11.89 1.65
C PHE A 79 -13.06 -12.71 1.44
N GLY A 80 -13.51 -12.85 0.19
CA GLY A 80 -14.66 -13.68 -0.17
C GLY A 80 -14.54 -15.14 0.28
N GLU A 81 -15.57 -15.94 0.01
CA GLU A 81 -15.48 -17.37 0.30
C GLU A 81 -14.43 -18.03 -0.61
N PHE A 82 -13.53 -18.78 0.03
CA PHE A 82 -12.45 -19.52 -0.63
C PHE A 82 -12.86 -20.97 -0.92
N ARG A 83 -12.54 -21.47 -2.12
CA ARG A 83 -12.69 -22.90 -2.48
C ARG A 83 -11.41 -23.52 -3.06
N LEU A 84 -11.25 -24.82 -2.85
CA LEU A 84 -10.13 -25.62 -3.38
C LEU A 84 -9.95 -25.47 -4.90
N PRO A 85 -8.69 -25.58 -5.40
CA PRO A 85 -8.41 -25.58 -6.82
C PRO A 85 -8.71 -26.81 -7.65
N HIS A 86 -9.44 -26.60 -8.76
CA HIS A 86 -9.54 -27.58 -9.86
C HIS A 86 -8.33 -27.48 -10.80
N ARG A 87 -7.90 -26.25 -11.13
CA ARG A 87 -6.69 -25.97 -11.93
C ARG A 87 -5.91 -24.82 -11.28
N PRO A 88 -4.81 -25.10 -10.54
CA PRO A 88 -4.07 -24.07 -9.81
C PRO A 88 -3.42 -22.99 -10.70
N ARG A 89 -2.94 -23.37 -11.89
CA ARG A 89 -2.16 -22.49 -12.77
C ARG A 89 -2.99 -21.35 -13.37
N GLU A 90 -4.14 -21.67 -13.96
CA GLU A 90 -5.07 -20.68 -14.52
C GLU A 90 -5.58 -19.71 -13.43
N ARG A 91 -5.67 -20.21 -12.19
CA ARG A 91 -6.12 -19.45 -11.05
C ARG A 91 -5.12 -18.42 -10.56
N LEU A 92 -3.85 -18.78 -10.56
CA LEU A 92 -2.78 -17.91 -10.08
C LEU A 92 -2.71 -16.64 -10.94
N VAL A 93 -2.80 -16.78 -12.26
CA VAL A 93 -2.82 -15.64 -13.20
C VAL A 93 -4.06 -14.78 -12.99
N SER A 94 -5.25 -15.39 -13.01
CA SER A 94 -6.52 -14.65 -12.85
C SER A 94 -6.62 -13.90 -11.52
N ASN A 95 -6.15 -14.49 -10.42
CA ASN A 95 -6.17 -13.82 -9.12
C ASN A 95 -5.08 -12.75 -8.99
N LEU A 96 -3.94 -12.86 -9.69
CA LEU A 96 -2.93 -11.80 -9.72
C LEU A 96 -3.49 -10.57 -10.43
N GLU A 97 -4.04 -10.74 -11.64
CA GLU A 97 -4.66 -9.66 -12.41
C GLU A 97 -5.77 -8.95 -11.61
N ARG A 98 -6.58 -9.72 -10.88
CA ARG A 98 -7.73 -9.18 -10.13
C ARG A 98 -7.36 -8.50 -8.81
N TYR A 99 -6.28 -8.92 -8.16
CA TYR A 99 -6.00 -8.55 -6.76
C TYR A 99 -4.58 -8.03 -6.50
N ALA A 100 -3.80 -7.70 -7.55
CA ALA A 100 -2.43 -7.20 -7.43
C ALA A 100 -2.27 -6.08 -6.39
N GLY A 101 -3.14 -5.07 -6.43
CA GLY A 101 -3.14 -3.96 -5.48
C GLY A 101 -3.44 -4.39 -4.04
N ASN A 102 -4.36 -5.34 -3.85
CA ASN A 102 -4.64 -5.90 -2.52
C ASN A 102 -3.42 -6.67 -1.98
N TYR A 103 -2.73 -7.47 -2.79
CA TYR A 103 -1.53 -8.20 -2.37
C TYR A 103 -0.39 -7.26 -1.96
N SER A 104 -0.13 -6.20 -2.73
CA SER A 104 0.88 -5.19 -2.38
C SER A 104 0.60 -4.57 -1.01
N ASN A 105 -0.66 -4.27 -0.73
CA ASN A 105 -1.08 -3.75 0.57
C ASN A 105 -0.95 -4.77 1.72
N VAL A 106 -1.27 -6.05 1.48
CA VAL A 106 -1.07 -7.12 2.47
C VAL A 106 0.41 -7.29 2.80
N VAL A 107 1.26 -7.39 1.78
CA VAL A 107 2.73 -7.53 1.94
C VAL A 107 3.29 -6.36 2.73
N TYR A 108 2.95 -5.13 2.33
CA TYR A 108 3.36 -3.91 3.03
C TYR A 108 2.91 -3.94 4.49
N THR A 109 1.63 -4.19 4.75
CA THR A 109 1.05 -4.13 6.10
C THR A 109 1.69 -5.15 7.04
N CYS A 110 1.88 -6.39 6.59
CA CYS A 110 2.55 -7.41 7.37
C CYS A 110 4.01 -7.01 7.69
N GLY A 111 4.72 -6.43 6.72
CA GLY A 111 6.05 -5.89 6.90
C GLY A 111 6.11 -4.77 7.96
N ILE A 112 5.26 -3.76 7.82
CA ILE A 112 5.21 -2.62 8.74
C ILE A 112 4.84 -3.05 10.16
N VAL A 113 3.80 -3.86 10.34
CA VAL A 113 3.37 -4.32 11.67
C VAL A 113 4.50 -5.08 12.36
N THR A 114 5.19 -5.97 11.63
CA THR A 114 6.32 -6.72 12.18
C THR A 114 7.52 -5.83 12.51
N ALA A 115 7.80 -4.83 11.66
CA ALA A 115 8.87 -3.86 11.90
C ALA A 115 8.58 -2.99 13.13
N LEU A 116 7.36 -2.47 13.26
CA LEU A 116 6.92 -1.63 14.39
C LEU A 116 6.95 -2.39 15.72
N ALA A 117 6.51 -3.65 15.72
CA ALA A 117 6.57 -4.51 16.91
C ALA A 117 7.99 -4.68 17.46
N ARG A 118 9.03 -4.47 16.63
CA ARG A 118 10.44 -4.60 17.00
C ARG A 118 11.19 -3.26 17.05
N LYS A 119 10.61 -2.19 16.51
CA LYS A 119 11.17 -0.84 16.47
C LYS A 119 10.08 0.17 16.84
N PRO A 120 9.79 0.37 18.15
CA PRO A 120 8.71 1.24 18.58
C PRO A 120 8.93 2.70 18.21
N ALA A 121 10.18 3.12 17.93
CA ALA A 121 10.46 4.46 17.39
C ALA A 121 9.73 4.73 16.05
N GLY A 122 9.39 3.68 15.28
CA GLY A 122 8.57 3.82 14.07
C GLY A 122 7.12 4.25 14.35
N LEU A 123 6.63 4.15 15.60
CA LEU A 123 5.32 4.69 15.97
C LEU A 123 5.25 6.21 15.80
N ALA A 124 6.39 6.91 15.90
CA ALA A 124 6.45 8.33 15.60
C ALA A 124 6.15 8.62 14.13
N LEU A 125 6.57 7.74 13.21
CA LEU A 125 6.25 7.85 11.78
C LEU A 125 4.77 7.58 11.54
N VAL A 126 4.19 6.59 12.23
CA VAL A 126 2.74 6.32 12.19
C VAL A 126 1.95 7.52 12.71
N ALA A 127 2.35 8.09 13.84
CA ALA A 127 1.71 9.29 14.40
C ALA A 127 1.84 10.48 13.43
N ALA A 128 3.02 10.70 12.85
CA ALA A 128 3.24 11.74 11.84
C ALA A 128 2.35 11.56 10.60
N GLN A 129 2.17 10.32 10.14
CA GLN A 129 1.27 9.98 9.04
C GLN A 129 -0.21 10.27 9.40
N PHE A 130 -0.65 9.90 10.60
CA PHE A 130 -2.01 10.21 11.05
C PHE A 130 -2.23 11.72 11.15
N ILE A 131 -1.26 12.45 11.69
CA ILE A 131 -1.31 13.91 11.77
C ILE A 131 -1.37 14.52 10.38
N SER A 132 -0.51 14.10 9.45
CA SER A 132 -0.50 14.64 8.08
C SER A 132 -1.80 14.35 7.32
N VAL A 133 -2.50 13.27 7.64
CA VAL A 133 -3.71 12.84 6.93
C VAL A 133 -4.98 13.42 7.56
N LEU A 134 -5.06 13.45 8.89
CA LEU A 134 -6.27 13.78 9.63
C LEU A 134 -6.32 15.21 10.15
N ALA A 135 -5.17 15.85 10.42
CA ALA A 135 -5.19 17.20 10.95
C ALA A 135 -5.71 18.19 9.90
N PRO A 136 -6.55 19.16 10.30
CA PRO A 136 -7.07 20.18 9.41
C PRO A 136 -5.92 21.07 8.91
N LEU A 137 -6.04 21.64 7.70
CA LEU A 137 -4.98 22.43 7.08
C LEU A 137 -4.57 23.64 7.93
N GLU A 138 -5.53 24.23 8.65
CA GLU A 138 -5.35 25.34 9.58
C GLU A 138 -4.35 25.01 10.70
N TYR A 139 -4.24 23.74 11.10
CA TYR A 139 -3.24 23.30 12.08
C TYR A 139 -1.82 23.53 11.55
N PHE A 140 -1.56 23.18 10.30
CA PHE A 140 -0.26 23.37 9.66
C PHE A 140 0.03 24.85 9.40
N ASN A 141 -0.98 25.62 8.98
CA ASN A 141 -0.87 27.07 8.84
C ASN A 141 -0.47 27.74 10.17
N ARG A 142 -1.09 27.34 11.29
CA ARG A 142 -0.72 27.85 12.63
C ARG A 142 0.67 27.43 13.05
N MET A 143 1.09 26.20 12.78
CA MET A 143 2.45 25.71 13.06
C MET A 143 3.51 26.54 12.34
N ILE A 144 3.26 26.89 11.08
CA ILE A 144 4.13 27.76 10.29
C ILE A 144 4.15 29.19 10.83
N LEU A 145 3.01 29.76 11.23
CA LEU A 145 2.97 31.10 11.81
C LEU A 145 3.72 31.17 13.15
N LEU A 146 3.59 30.12 13.98
CA LEU A 146 4.31 30.00 15.24
C LEU A 146 5.82 29.84 15.01
N SER A 147 6.22 28.96 14.08
CA SER A 147 7.62 28.75 13.76
C SER A 147 8.21 29.99 13.09
N ALA A 148 7.50 30.67 12.19
CA ALA A 148 7.92 31.93 11.58
C ALA A 148 8.18 33.01 12.63
N ARG A 149 7.33 33.15 13.66
CA ARG A 149 7.58 34.09 14.79
C ARG A 149 8.84 33.73 15.59
N VAL A 150 9.08 32.45 15.83
CA VAL A 150 10.31 31.98 16.52
C VAL A 150 11.54 32.16 15.63
N PHE A 151 11.41 31.88 14.34
CA PHE A 151 12.47 32.08 13.36
C PHE A 151 12.69 33.55 13.06
N GLU A 152 11.72 34.47 13.16
CA GLU A 152 11.92 35.92 13.06
C GLU A 152 12.84 36.45 14.17
N ILE A 153 12.69 35.89 15.38
CA ILE A 153 13.59 36.17 16.51
C ILE A 153 15.03 35.71 16.19
N ILE A 154 15.18 34.64 15.41
CA ILE A 154 16.48 34.08 14.99
C ILE A 154 17.01 34.73 13.69
N ALA A 155 16.13 35.14 12.78
CA ALA A 155 16.39 35.62 11.41
C ALA A 155 16.88 37.06 11.34
N LYS A 156 16.85 37.80 12.46
CA LYS A 156 17.63 39.04 12.62
C LYS A 156 19.15 38.84 12.36
N ARG A 157 19.62 37.60 12.15
CA ARG A 157 21.02 37.27 11.79
C ARG A 157 21.27 36.73 10.38
N GLY A 158 20.27 36.60 9.51
CA GLY A 158 20.55 36.25 8.11
C GLY A 158 19.42 35.54 7.38
N ARG A 159 19.19 35.98 6.13
CA ARG A 159 18.29 35.48 5.07
C ARG A 159 17.61 34.14 5.40
N VAL A 160 16.41 34.21 5.98
CA VAL A 160 15.51 33.05 5.99
C VAL A 160 14.71 33.06 4.69
N SER A 161 14.99 32.05 3.86
CA SER A 161 14.26 31.74 2.64
C SER A 161 12.82 31.33 2.96
N GLN A 162 11.90 31.78 2.11
CA GLN A 162 10.48 31.43 1.98
C GLN A 162 9.87 30.54 3.09
N ILE A 163 8.99 31.15 3.87
CA ILE A 163 8.05 30.46 4.74
C ILE A 163 7.20 29.54 3.86
N HIS A 164 7.31 28.22 4.08
CA HIS A 164 6.54 27.23 3.34
C HIS A 164 5.08 27.30 3.80
N GLY A 165 4.11 27.26 2.88
CA GLY A 165 2.68 27.20 3.21
C GLY A 165 2.27 25.92 3.94
N GLY A 166 1.10 25.94 4.59
CA GLY A 166 0.60 24.80 5.39
C GLY A 166 0.37 23.54 4.57
N ALA A 167 -0.09 23.69 3.33
CA ALA A 167 -0.30 22.56 2.43
C ALA A 167 1.01 21.83 2.13
N LYS A 168 2.09 22.60 1.88
CA LYS A 168 3.41 22.05 1.64
C LYS A 168 3.99 21.36 2.88
N LEU A 169 3.84 21.94 4.07
CA LEU A 169 4.30 21.29 5.30
C LEU A 169 3.57 19.96 5.55
N ARG A 170 2.25 19.95 5.33
CA ARG A 170 1.42 18.74 5.41
C ARG A 170 1.89 17.68 4.42
N PHE A 171 2.10 18.07 3.16
CA PHE A 171 2.59 17.18 2.11
C PHE A 171 3.98 16.61 2.44
N LEU A 172 4.93 17.44 2.85
CA LEU A 172 6.28 17.00 3.24
C LEU A 172 6.25 16.06 4.44
N LEU A 173 5.40 16.33 5.43
CA LEU A 173 5.20 15.43 6.57
C LEU A 173 4.62 14.09 6.12
N ALA A 174 3.63 14.11 5.22
CA ALA A 174 3.06 12.89 4.63
C ALA A 174 4.12 12.11 3.84
N LEU A 175 4.92 12.78 3.02
CA LEU A 175 5.97 12.15 2.23
C LEU A 175 7.07 11.54 3.12
N ALA A 176 7.54 12.29 4.11
CA ALA A 176 8.59 11.84 5.03
C ALA A 176 8.11 10.68 5.92
N SER A 177 6.89 10.76 6.46
CA SER A 177 6.33 9.69 7.28
C SER A 177 6.04 8.44 6.45
N HIS A 178 5.40 8.57 5.28
CA HIS A 178 5.09 7.44 4.41
C HIS A 178 6.34 6.78 3.86
N GLY A 179 7.31 7.59 3.40
CA GLY A 179 8.62 7.12 2.94
C GLY A 179 9.43 6.46 4.05
N GLY A 180 9.38 7.02 5.26
CA GLY A 180 9.99 6.42 6.45
C GLY A 180 9.41 5.03 6.75
N LEU A 181 8.09 4.85 6.66
CA LEU A 181 7.44 3.55 6.81
C LEU A 181 7.89 2.58 5.70
N TRP A 182 7.91 3.00 4.44
CA TRP A 182 8.48 2.18 3.34
C TRP A 182 9.93 1.76 3.62
N LEU A 183 10.78 2.65 4.12
CA LEU A 183 12.16 2.32 4.51
C LEU A 183 12.22 1.29 5.64
N MET A 184 11.25 1.27 6.56
CA MET A 184 11.21 0.24 7.62
C MET A 184 11.08 -1.18 7.07
N LEU A 185 10.55 -1.38 5.87
CA LEU A 185 10.49 -2.68 5.22
C LEU A 185 11.89 -3.25 4.93
N THR A 186 12.89 -2.40 4.71
CA THR A 186 14.28 -2.84 4.49
C THR A 186 14.94 -3.42 5.74
N SER A 187 14.34 -3.20 6.92
CA SER A 187 14.84 -3.77 8.15
C SER A 187 14.60 -5.29 8.19
N LYS A 188 15.48 -6.03 8.87
CA LYS A 188 15.30 -7.49 9.09
C LYS A 188 13.88 -7.90 9.54
N PRO A 189 13.24 -7.26 10.54
CA PRO A 189 11.87 -7.60 10.91
C PRO A 189 10.85 -7.21 9.84
N GLY A 190 11.05 -6.08 9.15
CA GLY A 190 10.23 -5.68 8.01
C GLY A 190 10.23 -6.74 6.90
N LEU A 191 11.41 -7.17 6.45
CA LEU A 191 11.56 -8.22 5.44
C LEU A 191 10.89 -9.53 5.85
N LYS A 192 11.03 -9.95 7.11
CA LYS A 192 10.34 -11.14 7.64
C LYS A 192 8.82 -10.98 7.56
N GLY A 193 8.29 -9.83 7.98
CA GLY A 193 6.86 -9.54 7.89
C GLY A 193 6.35 -9.53 6.44
N SER A 194 7.10 -8.89 5.54
CA SER A 194 6.77 -8.88 4.10
C SER A 194 6.78 -10.28 3.51
N ALA A 195 7.72 -11.15 3.91
CA ALA A 195 7.74 -12.54 3.49
C ALA A 195 6.49 -13.30 3.97
N VAL A 196 6.02 -13.07 5.20
CA VAL A 196 4.74 -13.62 5.69
C VAL A 196 3.57 -13.11 4.85
N GLY A 197 3.51 -11.80 4.57
CA GLY A 197 2.46 -11.24 3.71
C GLY A 197 2.49 -11.80 2.28
N ALA A 198 3.67 -12.06 1.74
CA ALA A 198 3.84 -12.70 0.44
C ALA A 198 3.35 -14.14 0.46
N LEU A 199 3.66 -14.90 1.52
CA LEU A 199 3.13 -16.25 1.71
C LEU A 199 1.61 -16.26 1.81
N LEU A 200 0.99 -15.33 2.56
CA LEU A 200 -0.46 -15.18 2.62
C LEU A 200 -1.05 -14.86 1.24
N SER A 201 -0.38 -14.01 0.47
CA SER A 201 -0.78 -13.67 -0.90
C SER A 201 -0.69 -14.88 -1.82
N VAL A 202 0.37 -15.68 -1.74
CA VAL A 202 0.50 -16.94 -2.50
C VAL A 202 -0.59 -17.94 -2.11
N MET A 203 -0.89 -18.08 -0.82
CA MET A 203 -1.99 -18.93 -0.36
C MET A 203 -3.32 -18.45 -0.94
N HIS A 204 -3.59 -17.15 -0.89
CA HIS A 204 -4.79 -16.55 -1.45
C HIS A 204 -4.88 -16.76 -2.98
N LEU A 205 -3.78 -16.58 -3.69
CA LEU A 205 -3.66 -16.76 -5.14
C LEU A 205 -4.05 -18.17 -5.60
N LEU A 206 -3.75 -19.19 -4.80
CA LEU A 206 -4.09 -20.59 -5.10
C LEU A 206 -5.56 -20.93 -4.84
N LEU A 207 -6.25 -20.13 -4.03
CA LEU A 207 -7.65 -20.35 -3.68
C LEU A 207 -8.58 -19.66 -4.69
N ARG A 208 -9.75 -20.25 -4.95
CA ARG A 208 -10.77 -19.57 -5.77
C ARG A 208 -11.54 -18.64 -4.86
N VAL A 209 -11.48 -17.36 -5.18
CA VAL A 209 -12.33 -16.34 -4.59
C VAL A 209 -13.66 -16.34 -5.33
N ARG A 210 -14.77 -16.35 -4.59
CA ARG A 210 -16.11 -16.20 -5.16
C ARG A 210 -16.76 -14.93 -4.62
N PRO A 211 -17.33 -14.06 -5.47
CA PRO A 211 -18.07 -12.89 -5.01
C PRO A 211 -19.15 -13.30 -4.01
N TRP A 212 -19.29 -12.51 -2.94
CA TRP A 212 -20.32 -12.74 -1.92
C TRP A 212 -21.74 -12.79 -2.49
N THR A 213 -21.99 -12.07 -3.59
CA THR A 213 -23.26 -12.06 -4.32
C THR A 213 -23.59 -13.42 -4.90
N ASP A 214 -22.61 -14.12 -5.47
CA ASP A 214 -22.79 -15.44 -6.07
C ASP A 214 -22.99 -16.52 -4.99
N VAL A 215 -22.33 -16.35 -3.85
CA VAL A 215 -22.52 -17.20 -2.66
C VAL A 215 -23.92 -17.02 -2.08
N ALA A 216 -24.35 -15.76 -1.92
CA ALA A 216 -25.68 -15.44 -1.41
C ALA A 216 -26.76 -15.98 -2.36
N ALA A 217 -26.58 -15.82 -3.68
CA ALA A 217 -27.48 -16.38 -4.69
C ALA A 217 -27.58 -17.91 -4.60
N ASP A 218 -26.46 -18.62 -4.43
CA ASP A 218 -26.47 -20.09 -4.28
C ASP A 218 -27.16 -20.54 -2.99
N ARG A 219 -26.96 -19.84 -1.86
CA ARG A 219 -27.63 -20.15 -0.59
C ARG A 219 -29.13 -19.86 -0.66
N LEU A 220 -29.53 -18.78 -1.30
CA LEU A 220 -30.93 -18.40 -1.52
C LEU A 220 -31.64 -19.30 -2.55
N ARG A 221 -30.89 -19.91 -3.49
CA ARG A 221 -31.38 -20.97 -4.37
C ARG A 221 -31.42 -22.35 -3.68
N SER A 222 -30.83 -22.48 -2.49
CA SER A 222 -30.75 -23.71 -1.70
C SER A 222 -31.59 -23.72 -0.38
N PRO A 223 -32.86 -23.28 -0.33
CA PRO A 223 -33.77 -23.73 0.72
C PRO A 223 -34.45 -25.07 0.37
N PHE A 224 -34.47 -25.48 -0.91
CA PHE A 224 -35.10 -26.73 -1.36
C PHE A 224 -34.37 -27.34 -2.57
N GLY A 225 -33.20 -27.94 -2.34
CA GLY A 225 -32.45 -28.64 -3.38
C GLY A 225 -32.73 -30.14 -3.40
N VAL A 226 -33.86 -30.53 -3.99
CA VAL A 226 -34.09 -31.88 -4.50
C VAL A 226 -32.97 -32.19 -5.50
N GLN A 227 -32.23 -33.28 -5.28
CA GLN A 227 -31.41 -33.88 -6.31
C GLN A 227 -32.37 -34.54 -7.33
N MET A 228 -32.36 -34.03 -8.57
CA MET A 228 -32.73 -34.82 -9.75
C MET A 228 -31.46 -35.16 -10.51
#